data_AF-A0A1D2WE10-F1
#
_entry.id   AF-A0A1D2WE10-F1
#
_cell.length_a   1.000
_cell.length_b   1.000
_cell.length_c   1.000
_cell.angle_alpha   90.00
_cell.angle_beta   90.00
_cell.angle_gamma   90.00
#
_symmetry.space_group_name_H-M   'P 1'
#
loop_
_entity.id
_entity.type
_entity.pdbx_description
1 polymer ?
#
loop_
_entity_poly.entity_id
_entity_poly.type
_entity_poly.pdbx_seq_one_letter_code
_entity_poly.pdbx_strand_id
1 'polypeptide(L)' 'MENRIKNNFVIMGEYKNKIVGFAELFLLGCIDMIYVHMDYLRQKIGKMLLECLIKSQKT' A
#
# COMPACT_ATOMS: atom_id res chain seq x y z
N MET A 1 -19.08 3.29 -0.86
CA MET A 1 -17.77 2.87 -1.43
C MET A 1 -16.87 4.07 -1.70
N GLU A 2 -17.40 5.21 -2.17
CA GLU A 2 -16.64 6.44 -2.50
C GLU A 2 -15.86 7.11 -1.35
N ASN A 3 -16.14 6.80 -0.08
CA ASN A 3 -15.53 7.48 1.08
C ASN A 3 -14.31 6.79 1.71
N ARG A 4 -13.87 5.60 1.24
CA ARG A 4 -12.69 4.93 1.84
C ARG A 4 -11.38 5.64 1.47
N ILE A 5 -11.23 5.99 0.19
CA ILE A 5 -9.98 6.59 -0.34
C ILE A 5 -9.74 7.99 0.24
N LYS A 6 -10.77 8.78 0.54
CA LYS A 6 -10.60 10.16 1.05
C LYS A 6 -10.05 10.25 2.46
N ASN A 7 -10.23 9.21 3.26
CA ASN A 7 -9.91 9.20 4.68
C ASN A 7 -8.73 8.28 5.01
N ASN A 8 -8.24 7.51 4.03
CA ASN A 8 -7.21 6.52 4.25
C ASN A 8 -5.91 6.93 3.56
N PHE A 9 -4.79 6.69 4.22
CA PHE A 9 -3.48 6.94 3.63
C PHE A 9 -3.13 5.77 2.71
N VAL A 10 -2.97 6.05 1.42
CA VAL A 10 -2.70 5.03 0.40
C VAL A 10 -1.33 5.28 -0.22
N ILE A 11 -0.54 4.21 -0.35
CA ILE A 11 0.71 4.20 -1.11
C ILE A 11 0.58 3.26 -2.32
N MET A 12 1.21 3.64 -3.42
CA MET A 12 1.19 2.90 -4.67
C MET A 12 2.61 2.38 -4.97
N GLY A 13 2.71 1.11 -5.35
CA GLY A 13 3.95 0.52 -5.84
C GLY A 13 4.00 0.61 -7.36
N GLU A 14 5.03 1.26 -7.90
CA GLU A 14 5.24 1.42 -9.33
C GLU A 14 6.52 0.72 -9.79
N TYR A 15 6.45 0.00 -10.92
CA TYR A 15 7.60 -0.60 -11.57
C TYR A 15 7.47 -0.49 -13.09
N LYS A 16 8.46 0.12 -13.76
CA LYS A 16 8.47 0.36 -15.22
C LYS A 16 7.18 1.04 -15.71
N ASN A 17 6.76 2.13 -15.04
CA ASN A 17 5.53 2.88 -15.32
C ASN A 17 4.23 2.05 -15.22
N LYS A 18 4.25 0.94 -14.47
CA LYS A 18 3.05 0.15 -14.17
C LYS A 18 2.83 0.11 -12.67
N ILE A 19 1.58 0.28 -12.26
CA ILE A 19 1.18 0.01 -10.87
C ILE A 19 1.18 -1.51 -10.67
N VAL A 20 1.96 -1.96 -9.69
CA VAL A 20 2.16 -3.38 -9.38
C VAL A 20 1.63 -3.78 -8.00
N GLY A 21 1.16 -2.81 -7.22
CA GLY A 21 0.55 -3.06 -5.92
C GLY A 21 0.17 -1.76 -5.21
N PHE A 22 -0.51 -1.89 -4.08
CA PHE A 22 -0.86 -0.78 -3.21
C PHE A 22 -0.98 -1.24 -1.75
N ALA A 23 -0.86 -0.30 -0.82
CA ALA A 23 -1.18 -0.52 0.58
C ALA A 23 -1.94 0.66 1.16
N GLU A 24 -2.86 0.37 2.07
CA GLU A 24 -3.80 1.31 2.66
C GLU A 24 -3.74 1.22 4.19
N LEU A 25 -3.67 2.38 4.82
CA LEU A 25 -3.76 2.55 6.25
C LEU A 25 -5.05 3.29 6.61
N PHE A 26 -5.79 2.72 7.56
CA PHE A 26 -6.93 3.35 8.18
C PHE A 26 -6.46 4.43 9.19
N LEU A 27 -7.29 5.46 9.40
CA LEU A 27 -7.02 6.62 10.27
C LEU A 27 -6.52 6.29 11.69
N LEU A 28 -6.77 5.08 12.21
CA LEU A 28 -6.36 4.63 13.55
C LEU A 28 -5.04 3.86 13.57
N GLY A 29 -4.27 3.89 12.47
CA GLY A 29 -2.98 3.19 12.39
C GLY A 29 -3.08 1.70 12.05
N CYS A 30 -4.29 1.21 11.76
CA CYS A 30 -4.51 -0.17 11.32
C CYS A 30 -4.24 -0.31 9.83
N ILE A 31 -3.52 -1.37 9.45
CA ILE A 31 -3.35 -1.76 8.05
C ILE A 31 -4.68 -2.34 7.58
N ASP A 32 -5.32 -1.71 6.60
CA ASP A 32 -6.60 -2.17 6.03
C ASP A 32 -6.33 -3.17 4.91
N MET A 33 -5.44 -2.80 3.97
CA MET A 33 -5.18 -3.62 2.79
C MET A 33 -3.73 -3.53 2.34
N ILE A 34 -3.18 -4.69 1.92
CA ILE A 34 -1.96 -4.77 1.12
C ILE A 34 -2.25 -5.71 -0.06
N TYR A 35 -2.05 -5.19 -1.26
CA TYR A 35 -2.27 -5.94 -2.49
C TYR A 35 -1.05 -5.84 -3.41
N VAL A 36 -0.71 -6.97 -4.04
CA VAL A 36 0.32 -7.06 -5.07
C VAL A 36 -0.28 -7.78 -6.26
N HIS A 37 -0.11 -7.21 -7.45
CA HIS A 37 -0.55 -7.82 -8.69
C HIS A 37 0.08 -9.21 -8.86
N MET A 38 -0.69 -10.19 -9.33
CA MET A 38 -0.31 -11.61 -9.26
C MET A 38 1.01 -11.93 -9.97
N ASP A 39 1.29 -11.27 -11.10
CA ASP A 39 2.54 -11.42 -11.86
C ASP A 39 3.79 -10.92 -11.12
N TYR A 40 3.60 -10.16 -10.06
CA TYR A 40 4.64 -9.50 -9.28
C TYR A 40 4.77 -10.08 -7.85
N LEU A 41 4.05 -11.17 -7.56
CA LEU A 41 4.16 -11.88 -6.28
C LEU A 41 5.55 -12.49 -6.08
N ARG A 42 5.91 -12.73 -4.81
CA ARG A 42 7.21 -13.28 -4.36
C ARG A 42 8.45 -12.44 -4.70
N GLN A 43 8.26 -11.18 -5.13
CA GLN A 43 9.35 -10.24 -5.43
C GLN A 43 9.57 -9.20 -4.31
N LYS A 44 9.14 -9.51 -3.08
CA LYS A 44 9.22 -8.64 -1.89
C LYS A 44 8.45 -7.31 -1.98
N ILE A 45 7.66 -7.08 -3.01
CA ILE A 45 6.84 -5.85 -3.18
C ILE A 45 5.90 -5.64 -1.99
N GLY A 46 5.20 -6.68 -1.52
CA GLY A 46 4.31 -6.56 -0.36
C GLY A 46 5.06 -6.16 0.93
N LYS A 47 6.29 -6.66 1.11
CA LYS A 47 7.16 -6.25 2.21
C LYS A 47 7.55 -4.77 2.08
N MET A 48 7.95 -4.33 0.89
CA MET A 48 8.32 -2.92 0.65
C MET A 48 7.15 -1.98 0.90
N LEU A 49 5.94 -2.33 0.44
CA LEU A 49 4.73 -1.57 0.71
C LEU A 49 4.48 -1.47 2.22
N LEU A 50 4.53 -2.58 2.96
CA LEU A 50 4.37 -2.57 4.42
C LEU A 50 5.39 -1.66 5.12
N GLU A 51 6.67 -1.77 4.76
CA GLU A 51 7.73 -0.95 5.35
C GLU A 51 7.54 0.55 5.07
N CYS A 52 7.13 0.91 3.85
CA CYS A 52 6.81 2.30 3.49
C CYS A 52 5.63 2.82 4.32
N LEU A 53 4.57 2.01 4.46
CA LEU A 53 3.37 2.38 5.21
C LEU A 53 3.67 2.64 6.70
N ILE A 54 4.52 1.80 7.31
CA ILE A 54 4.95 1.96 8.71
C ILE A 54 5.82 3.23 8.87
N LYS A 55 6.71 3.51 7.91
CA LYS A 55 7.55 4.72 7.95
C LYS A 55 6.71 6.00 7.86
N SER A 56 5.69 6.03 7.01
CA SER A 56 4.81 7.19 6.85
C SER A 56 3.97 7.53 8.10
N GLN A 57 3.86 6.62 9.07
CA GLN A 57 3.15 6.88 10.34
C GLN A 57 4.05 7.45 11.45
N LYS A 58 5.38 7.39 11.29
CA LYS A 58 6.33 7.86 12.30
C LYS A 58 6.81 9.30 12.09
N THR A 59 6.26 9.98 11.09
CA THR A 59 6.63 11.35 10.68
C THR A 59 5.45 12.26 10.94
#